data_AF-A0A183HKW6-F1
#
_entry.id   AF-A0A183HKW6-F1
#
_cell.length_a   1.000
_cell.length_b   1.000
_cell.length_c   1.000
_cell.angle_alpha   90.00
_cell.angle_beta   90.00
_cell.angle_gamma   90.00
#
_symmetry.space_group_name_H-M   'P 1'
#
loop_
_entity.id
_entity.type
_entity.pdbx_description
1 polymer ?
#
loop_
_entity_poly.entity_id
_entity_poly.type
_entity_poly.pdbx_seq_one_letter_code
_entity_poly.pdbx_strand_id
1 'polypeptide(L)'
;MYEYEREASEWLHWVERATRLMDDRQLPTNLGELRRLEHDMERFKSEDLPPKAREKQRLADHYAELHQLFERTEHLHIPVELSTQSLDRSWQRLLRSLNERFSLIEEQAGVQVFEDAKMVALLFLFSA
;
A
#
# COMPACT_ATOMS: atom_id res chain seq x y z
N MET A 1 -0.98 -23.03 15.66
CA MET A 1 -2.07 -22.06 15.95
C MET A 1 -1.52 -20.74 16.45
N TYR A 2 -0.90 -20.66 17.63
CA TYR A 2 -0.30 -19.42 18.14
C TYR A 2 0.72 -18.76 17.20
N GLU A 3 1.53 -19.56 16.50
CA GLU A 3 2.49 -19.04 15.52
C GLU A 3 1.80 -18.36 14.34
N TYR A 4 0.80 -19.03 13.75
CA TYR A 4 -0.03 -18.46 12.67
C TYR A 4 -0.69 -17.15 13.11
N GLU A 5 -1.34 -17.14 14.28
CA GLU A 5 -2.04 -15.94 14.75
C GLU A 5 -1.09 -14.76 14.96
N ARG A 6 0.10 -15.01 15.52
CA ARG A 6 1.14 -13.99 15.70
C ARG A 6 1.59 -13.43 14.35
N GLU A 7 1.94 -14.29 13.41
CA GLU A 7 2.43 -13.87 12.09
C GLU A 7 1.34 -13.15 11.27
N ALA A 8 0.11 -13.67 11.28
CA ALA A 8 -1.04 -13.05 10.63
C ALA A 8 -1.33 -11.67 11.23
N SER A 9 -1.24 -11.53 12.56
CA SER A 9 -1.42 -10.25 13.24
C SER A 9 -0.32 -9.26 12.85
N GLU A 10 0.95 -9.66 12.89
CA GLU A 10 2.08 -8.79 12.51
C GLU A 10 1.95 -8.31 11.06
N TRP A 11 1.58 -9.22 10.16
CA TRP A 11 1.34 -8.91 8.75
C TRP A 11 0.15 -7.95 8.58
N LEU A 12 -0.97 -8.19 9.27
CA LEU A 12 -2.15 -7.33 9.21
C LEU A 12 -1.83 -5.91 9.69
N HIS A 13 -1.13 -5.77 10.81
CA HIS A 13 -0.70 -4.47 11.33
C HIS A 13 0.23 -3.73 10.35
N TRP A 14 1.08 -4.46 9.62
CA TRP A 14 1.88 -3.85 8.56
C TRP A 14 0.98 -3.33 7.42
N VAL A 15 0.04 -4.14 6.95
CA VAL A 15 -0.88 -3.75 5.85
C VAL A 15 -1.73 -2.55 6.22
N GLU A 16 -2.26 -2.50 7.44
CA GLU A 16 -3.07 -1.37 7.91
C GLU A 16 -2.26 -0.08 8.06
N ARG A 17 -1.00 -0.18 8.50
CA ARG A 17 -0.10 0.99 8.53
C ARG A 17 0.22 1.47 7.13
N ALA A 18 0.57 0.57 6.23
CA ALA A 18 0.82 0.90 4.82
C ALA A 18 -0.41 1.54 4.18
N THR A 19 -1.61 0.99 4.42
CA THR A 19 -2.87 1.52 3.89
C THR A 19 -3.11 2.94 4.38
N ARG A 20 -2.92 3.22 5.68
CA ARG A 20 -3.04 4.58 6.23
C ARG A 20 -2.06 5.57 5.60
N LEU A 21 -0.85 5.13 5.29
CA LEU A 21 0.12 5.97 4.58
C LEU A 21 -0.35 6.27 3.16
N MET A 22 -1.00 5.32 2.47
CA MET A 22 -1.51 5.51 1.11
C MET A 22 -2.80 6.34 1.07
N ASP A 23 -3.64 6.24 2.10
CA ASP A 23 -4.87 7.01 2.25
C ASP A 23 -4.59 8.50 2.57
N ASP A 24 -3.33 8.89 2.85
CA ASP A 24 -2.94 10.28 3.01
C ASP A 24 -2.97 11.02 1.67
N ARG A 25 -3.99 11.87 1.53
CA ARG A 25 -4.27 12.66 0.32
C ARG A 25 -3.51 14.00 0.28
N GLN A 26 -2.74 14.33 1.31
CA GLN A 26 -1.94 15.55 1.29
C GLN A 26 -0.75 15.36 0.35
N LEU A 27 -0.76 16.09 -0.76
CA LEU A 27 0.34 16.10 -1.71
C LEU A 27 1.20 17.36 -1.57
N PRO A 28 2.53 17.25 -1.72
CA PRO A 28 3.40 18.41 -1.80
C PRO A 28 3.03 19.29 -3.00
N THR A 29 3.10 20.62 -2.80
CA THR A 29 2.98 21.60 -3.89
C THR A 29 4.34 21.92 -4.52
N ASN A 30 5.45 21.61 -3.84
CA ASN A 30 6.79 21.75 -4.37
C ASN A 30 7.13 20.57 -5.30
N LEU A 31 7.54 20.86 -6.54
CA LEU A 31 7.87 19.83 -7.54
C LEU A 31 9.00 18.89 -7.10
N GLY A 32 10.00 19.40 -6.39
CA GLY A 32 11.10 18.59 -5.87
C GLY A 32 10.65 17.62 -4.78
N GLU A 33 9.77 18.06 -3.88
CA GLU A 33 9.17 17.19 -2.86
C GLU A 33 8.20 16.17 -3.48
N LEU A 34 7.45 16.57 -4.50
CA LEU A 34 6.55 15.68 -5.23
C LEU A 34 7.32 14.55 -5.94
N ARG A 35 8.46 14.86 -6.59
CA ARG A 35 9.34 13.85 -7.20
C ARG A 35 9.97 12.91 -6.18
N ARG A 36 10.29 13.39 -4.97
CA ARG A 36 10.76 12.53 -3.88
C ARG A 36 9.67 11.57 -3.43
N LEU A 37 8.45 12.08 -3.25
CA LEU A 37 7.30 11.25 -2.92
C LEU A 37 7.05 10.18 -3.98
N GLU A 38 7.09 10.53 -5.26
CA GLU A 38 6.97 9.57 -6.38
C GLU A 38 8.04 8.48 -6.31
N HIS A 39 9.30 8.86 -6.09
CA HIS A 39 10.40 7.90 -5.92
C HIS A 39 10.18 6.95 -4.73
N ASP A 40 9.74 7.49 -3.58
CA ASP A 40 9.45 6.70 -2.39
C ASP A 40 8.30 5.72 -2.63
N MET A 41 7.28 6.10 -3.41
CA MET A 41 6.16 5.22 -3.78
C MET A 41 6.61 4.10 -4.72
N GLU A 42 7.42 4.39 -5.74
CA GLU A 42 7.98 3.35 -6.61
C GLU A 42 8.92 2.40 -5.87
N ARG A 43 9.70 2.92 -4.93
CA ARG A 43 10.52 2.12 -4.03
C ARG A 43 9.66 1.20 -3.17
N PHE A 44 8.62 1.72 -2.53
CA PHE A 44 7.68 0.91 -1.75
C PHE A 44 7.05 -0.21 -2.58
N LYS A 45 6.64 0.09 -3.82
CA LYS A 45 6.05 -0.87 -4.74
C LYS A 45 7.02 -1.98 -5.18
N SER A 46 8.28 -1.64 -5.40
CA SER A 46 9.30 -2.57 -5.92
C SER A 46 10.02 -3.35 -4.82
N GLU A 47 10.23 -2.76 -3.65
CA GLU A 47 11.02 -3.35 -2.56
C GLU A 47 10.15 -3.93 -1.44
N ASP A 48 9.13 -3.21 -0.98
CA ASP A 48 8.40 -3.55 0.25
C ASP A 48 7.17 -4.44 -0.01
N LEU A 49 6.42 -4.20 -1.09
CA LEU A 49 5.23 -4.98 -1.43
C LEU A 49 5.52 -6.45 -1.76
N PRO A 50 6.51 -6.80 -2.61
CA PRO A 50 6.67 -8.20 -3.04
C PRO A 50 6.97 -9.18 -1.89
N PRO A 51 7.84 -8.86 -0.91
CA PRO A 51 8.02 -9.70 0.27
C PRO A 51 6.71 -9.91 1.05
N LYS A 52 5.90 -8.86 1.18
CA LYS A 52 4.62 -8.90 1.91
C LYS A 52 3.54 -9.69 1.18
N ALA A 53 3.54 -9.66 -0.15
CA ALA A 53 2.70 -10.54 -0.97
C ALA A 53 3.08 -12.02 -0.79
N ARG A 54 4.38 -12.33 -0.74
CA ARG A 54 4.87 -13.69 -0.47
C ARG A 54 4.52 -14.15 0.95
N GLU A 55 4.66 -13.28 1.95
CA GLU A 55 4.21 -13.55 3.31
C GLU A 55 2.72 -13.88 3.38
N LYS A 56 1.88 -13.10 2.70
CA LYS A 56 0.44 -13.36 2.59
C LYS A 56 0.14 -14.74 2.03
N GLN A 57 0.84 -15.15 0.96
CA GLN A 57 0.67 -16.49 0.38
C GLN A 57 1.04 -17.57 1.39
N ARG A 58 2.17 -17.44 2.09
CA ARG A 58 2.58 -18.39 3.13
C ARG A 58 1.56 -18.49 4.26
N LEU A 59 0.98 -17.37 4.68
CA LEU A 59 -0.11 -17.35 5.66
C LEU A 59 -1.35 -18.08 5.14
N ALA A 60 -1.72 -17.90 3.88
CA ALA A 60 -2.84 -18.62 3.28
C ALA A 60 -2.62 -20.15 3.28
N ASP A 61 -1.40 -20.57 2.94
CA ASP A 61 -1.01 -22.00 2.93
C ASP A 61 -1.04 -22.57 4.36
N HIS A 62 -0.42 -21.89 5.34
CA HIS A 62 -0.41 -22.29 6.75
C HIS A 62 -1.84 -22.34 7.33
N TYR A 63 -2.70 -21.39 6.99
CA TYR A 63 -4.11 -21.43 7.39
C TYR A 63 -4.81 -22.68 6.84
N ALA A 64 -4.60 -23.00 5.56
CA ALA A 64 -5.19 -24.19 4.94
C ALA A 64 -4.71 -25.49 5.62
N GLU A 65 -3.41 -25.58 5.94
CA GLU A 65 -2.85 -26.71 6.69
C GLU A 65 -3.47 -26.86 8.08
N LEU A 66 -3.62 -25.76 8.82
CA LEU A 66 -4.30 -25.77 10.13
C LEU A 66 -5.74 -26.24 10.02
N HIS A 67 -6.47 -25.79 8.99
CA HIS A 67 -7.83 -26.27 8.74
C HIS A 67 -7.87 -27.77 8.44
N GLN A 68 -6.99 -28.27 7.57
CA GLN A 68 -6.92 -29.71 7.26
C GLN A 68 -6.59 -30.58 8.49
N LEU A 69 -5.69 -30.11 9.36
CA LEU A 69 -5.27 -30.87 10.54
C LEU A 69 -6.33 -30.89 11.65
N PHE A 70 -7.12 -29.82 11.78
CA PHE A 70 -8.00 -29.62 12.93
C PHE A 70 -9.49 -29.54 12.59
N GLU A 71 -9.91 -29.67 11.32
CA GLU A 71 -11.32 -29.56 10.89
C GLU A 71 -12.29 -30.51 11.61
N ARG A 72 -11.80 -31.68 12.06
CA ARG A 72 -12.61 -32.68 12.79
C ARG A 72 -12.52 -32.53 14.32
N THR A 73 -11.93 -31.44 14.78
CA THR A 73 -11.72 -31.15 16.19
C THR A 73 -12.44 -29.86 16.57
N GLU A 74 -12.89 -29.76 17.82
CA GLU A 74 -13.43 -28.50 18.36
C GLU A 74 -12.33 -27.48 18.72
N HIS A 75 -11.07 -27.79 18.38
CA HIS A 75 -9.90 -27.06 18.88
C HIS A 75 -9.39 -26.02 17.89
N LEU A 76 -9.96 -25.93 16.68
CA LEU A 76 -9.61 -24.92 15.69
C LEU A 76 -10.34 -23.61 15.97
N HIS A 77 -9.69 -22.69 16.68
CA HIS A 77 -10.23 -21.37 16.94
C HIS A 77 -9.25 -20.29 16.49
N ILE A 78 -9.38 -19.84 15.24
CA ILE A 78 -8.63 -18.70 14.68
C ILE A 78 -9.56 -17.49 14.62
N PRO A 79 -9.16 -16.32 15.12
CA PRO A 79 -9.96 -15.09 15.02
C PRO A 79 -10.32 -14.75 13.57
N VAL A 80 -11.55 -14.28 13.33
CA VAL A 80 -12.10 -14.07 11.99
C VAL A 80 -11.31 -13.01 11.20
N GLU A 81 -10.79 -12.00 11.88
CA GLU A 81 -9.92 -10.95 11.36
C GLU A 81 -8.59 -11.49 10.84
N LEU A 82 -8.15 -12.65 11.35
CA LEU A 82 -6.93 -13.33 10.92
C LEU A 82 -7.20 -14.38 9.85
N SER A 83 -8.46 -14.62 9.46
CA SER A 83 -8.74 -15.58 8.37
C SER A 83 -8.13 -15.14 7.03
N THR A 84 -7.79 -16.10 6.17
CA THR A 84 -7.29 -15.84 4.81
C THR A 84 -8.16 -14.85 4.03
N GLN A 85 -9.49 -14.91 4.21
CA GLN A 85 -10.42 -13.98 3.56
C GLN A 85 -10.28 -12.55 4.08
N SER A 86 -10.15 -12.37 5.39
CA SER A 86 -9.94 -11.05 6.00
C SER A 86 -8.59 -10.46 5.59
N LEU A 87 -7.52 -11.26 5.62
CA LEU A 87 -6.20 -10.83 5.17
C LEU A 87 -6.19 -10.44 3.69
N ASP A 88 -6.88 -11.19 2.83
CA ASP A 88 -7.05 -10.82 1.42
C ASP A 88 -7.78 -9.50 1.25
N ARG A 89 -8.90 -9.28 1.95
CA ARG A 89 -9.61 -7.99 1.91
C ARG A 89 -8.71 -6.82 2.30
N SER A 90 -7.93 -6.95 3.37
CA SER A 90 -6.98 -5.91 3.80
C SER A 90 -5.91 -5.65 2.74
N TRP A 91 -5.39 -6.70 2.09
CA TRP A 91 -4.45 -6.55 0.98
C TRP A 91 -5.04 -5.81 -0.21
N GLN A 92 -6.26 -6.17 -0.63
CA GLN A 92 -6.93 -5.51 -1.76
C GLN A 92 -7.21 -4.03 -1.46
N ARG A 93 -7.50 -3.69 -0.19
CA ARG A 93 -7.63 -2.30 0.23
C ARG A 93 -6.31 -1.54 0.06
N LEU A 94 -5.19 -2.10 0.55
CA LEU A 94 -3.87 -1.50 0.37
C LEU A 94 -3.55 -1.24 -1.11
N LEU A 95 -3.76 -2.23 -1.98
CA LEU A 95 -3.48 -2.08 -3.42
C LEU A 95 -4.35 -0.99 -4.06
N ARG A 96 -5.60 -0.86 -3.65
CA ARG A 96 -6.49 0.21 -4.12
C ARG A 96 -5.99 1.58 -3.68
N SER A 97 -5.72 1.75 -2.38
CA SER A 97 -5.20 3.02 -1.84
C SER A 97 -3.87 3.40 -2.50
N LEU A 98 -2.98 2.44 -2.75
CA LEU A 98 -1.72 2.65 -3.46
C LEU A 98 -1.96 3.16 -4.88
N ASN A 99 -2.83 2.50 -5.65
CA ASN A 99 -3.14 2.91 -7.02
C ASN A 99 -3.78 4.31 -7.06
N GLU A 100 -4.72 4.59 -6.16
CA GLU A 100 -5.33 5.91 -6.02
C GLU A 100 -4.27 6.98 -5.74
N ARG A 101 -3.32 6.70 -4.84
CA ARG A 101 -2.24 7.64 -4.53
C ARG A 101 -1.30 7.89 -5.71
N PHE A 102 -0.93 6.86 -6.47
CA PHE A 102 -0.15 7.04 -7.70
C PHE A 102 -0.87 7.96 -8.68
N SER A 103 -2.16 7.73 -8.93
CA SER A 103 -2.95 8.57 -9.83
C SER A 103 -3.00 10.03 -9.36
N LEU A 104 -3.14 10.28 -8.06
CA LEU A 104 -3.13 11.63 -7.51
C LEU A 104 -1.75 12.32 -7.67
N ILE A 105 -0.65 11.58 -7.47
CA ILE A 105 0.71 12.10 -7.68
C ILE A 105 0.94 12.47 -9.15
N GLU A 106 0.53 11.60 -10.08
CA GLU A 106 0.63 11.84 -11.52
C GLU A 106 -0.16 13.08 -11.95
N GLU A 107 -1.40 13.22 -11.47
CA GLU A 107 -2.24 14.39 -11.74
C GLU A 107 -1.58 15.68 -11.22
N GLN A 108 -1.12 15.67 -9.97
CA GLN A 108 -0.45 16.81 -9.35
C GLN A 108 0.86 17.18 -10.07
N ALA A 109 1.63 16.20 -10.52
CA ALA A 109 2.87 16.43 -11.27
C ALA A 109 2.59 17.12 -12.62
N GLY A 110 1.52 16.70 -13.31
CA GLY A 110 1.05 17.34 -14.54
C GLY A 110 0.67 18.81 -14.33
N VAL A 111 -0.03 19.13 -13.23
CA VAL A 111 -0.41 20.51 -12.88
C VAL A 111 0.82 21.38 -12.63
N GLN A 112 1.80 20.89 -11.86
CA GLN A 112 3.00 21.68 -11.53
C GLN A 112 3.86 21.99 -12.76
N VAL A 113 4.05 21.01 -13.66
CA VAL A 113 4.81 21.23 -14.90
C VAL A 113 4.17 22.30 -15.77
N PHE A 114 2.84 22.35 -15.82
CA PHE A 114 2.11 23.36 -16.59
C PHE A 114 2.23 24.76 -15.98
N GLU A 115 2.13 24.89 -14.65
CA GLU A 115 2.30 26.17 -13.96
C GLU A 115 3.74 26.71 -14.07
N ASP A 116 4.75 25.85 -13.96
CA ASP A 116 6.14 26.21 -14.22
C ASP A 116 6.34 26.74 -15.65
N ALA A 117 5.76 26.05 -16.65
CA ALA A 117 5.85 26.47 -18.05
C ALA A 117 5.18 27.83 -18.31
N LYS A 118 4.03 28.10 -17.68
CA LYS A 118 3.36 29.42 -17.75
C LYS A 118 4.22 30.52 -17.14
N MET A 119 4.83 30.27 -15.99
CA MET A 119 5.66 31.25 -15.30
C MET A 119 6.87 31.63 -16.16
N VAL A 120 7.52 30.64 -16.76
CA VAL A 120 8.62 30.85 -17.71
C VAL A 120 8.15 31.68 -18.91
N ALA A 121 7.00 31.35 -19.51
CA ALA A 121 6.45 32.11 -20.63
C ALA A 121 6.13 33.58 -20.25
N LEU A 122 5.58 33.83 -19.05
CA LEU A 122 5.34 35.18 -18.55
C LEU A 122 6.64 35.97 -18.36
N LEU A 123 7.69 35.35 -17.80
CA LEU A 123 8.99 36.01 -17.66
C LEU A 123 9.57 36.42 -19.02
N PHE A 124 9.40 35.61 -20.06
CA PHE A 124 9.80 35.99 -21.41
C PHE A 124 8.97 37.15 -22.00
N LEU A 125 7.67 37.23 -21.70
CA LEU A 125 6.79 38.29 -22.18
C LEU A 125 7.04 39.66 -21.52
N PHE A 126 7.49 39.69 -20.26
CA PHE A 126 7.82 40.94 -19.55
C PHE A 126 9.27 41.41 -19.74
N SER A 127 10.11 40.61 -20.42
CA SER A 127 11.52 40.92 -20.67
C SER A 127 11.79 41.48 -22.08
N ALA A 128 10.74 41.70 -22.88
CA ALA A 128 10.77 42.24 -24.24
C ALA A 128 10.07 43.59 -24.32
#